data_AF-A0A024GVS7-F1
#
_entry.id   AF-A0A024GVS7-F1
#
_cell.length_a   1.000
_cell.length_b   1.000
_cell.length_c   1.000
_cell.angle_alpha   90.00
_cell.angle_beta   90.00
_cell.angle_gamma   90.00
#
_symmetry.space_group_name_H-M   'P 1'
#
loop_
_entity.id
_entity.type
_entity.pdbx_description
1 polymer ?
#
loop_
_entity_poly.entity_id
_entity_poly.type
_entity_poly.pdbx_seq_one_letter_code
_entity_poly.pdbx_strand_id
1 'polypeptide(L)'
;MHHRMQPFLAFLLSCYLLLCDCNPKLSSGMVKSEKVEVKIRYRTFCAACQYFIASVIIPIIKDERFRDIVTFRLLPIGGMAIQKSQIVCEDGPSECEGHKWHACLLEKATKEPYIWLEKLACLEAFKSGDLNDWDSNIVACVLPSELKELSDCFQDRSEKILKKMLSDEAGGRILWLPHITLDGRLLGNATMAVGLLALEEELCRAYKGDIRFYPNTCNHFPGLSRNTGDPVDKTGPASNQNRLRNGHDRFYKQDMKVYWRAFCPASRIFMVKVLPRLLNDIGFVLIAQSYCSSIPGAGTSVSPSGKFICEGGDEECNAHKWLSCINLEIQNVTVQLNHISCVENYHHSTHSWDTMAANCELDPKSGEALQKCYSTKSSALLKKIIEQVEVVKPAWMPYVVLDGKKIGDSELAVTYEVILKEICDAYKGETKNLPAACNEQLLQDIKKSPETAPIKPCKPKNVYSVNTKDEYTDPPDIGPRYVVKQIVLDEADKHAARDFGRDSLPSELFPTANLHLVLLCAVFVAFCAAWYLRSRNKAHHF
;
A
#
# COMPACT_ATOMS: atom_id res chain seq x y z
N MET A 1 -14.15 44.26 -83.59
CA MET A 1 -12.90 45.05 -83.43
C MET A 1 -12.80 45.42 -81.95
N HIS A 2 -12.24 44.57 -81.09
CA HIS A 2 -10.83 44.18 -80.90
C HIS A 2 -10.10 45.00 -79.84
N HIS A 3 -9.66 44.26 -78.82
CA HIS A 3 -8.53 44.50 -77.91
C HIS A 3 -8.62 45.59 -76.84
N ARG A 4 -8.94 45.19 -75.59
CA ARG A 4 -7.98 45.07 -74.46
C ARG A 4 -8.73 44.92 -73.14
N MET A 5 -8.94 43.68 -72.69
CA MET A 5 -9.18 43.35 -71.28
C MET A 5 -8.50 42.01 -70.95
N GLN A 6 -7.18 42.04 -70.90
CA GLN A 6 -6.29 41.02 -70.33
C GLN A 6 -5.13 41.83 -69.74
N PRO A 7 -4.96 41.95 -68.40
CA PRO A 7 -4.43 40.83 -67.62
C PRO A 7 -4.77 40.86 -66.10
N PHE A 8 -5.98 41.25 -65.66
CA PHE A 8 -6.29 41.28 -64.21
C PHE A 8 -7.12 40.09 -63.68
N LEU A 9 -7.80 39.34 -64.56
CA LEU A 9 -8.54 38.12 -64.14
C LEU A 9 -7.67 36.87 -64.01
N ALA A 10 -6.47 36.85 -64.59
CA ALA A 10 -5.58 35.68 -64.55
C ALA A 10 -4.83 35.54 -63.22
N PHE A 11 -4.67 36.63 -62.45
CA PHE A 11 -3.92 36.59 -61.19
C PHE A 11 -4.80 36.16 -59.99
N LEU A 12 -6.11 36.37 -60.04
CA LEU A 12 -7.02 35.96 -58.97
C LEU A 12 -7.50 34.51 -59.07
N LEU A 13 -7.43 33.87 -60.24
CA LEU A 13 -7.71 32.43 -60.39
C LEU A 13 -6.50 31.52 -60.10
N SER A 14 -5.27 32.06 -60.15
CA SER A 14 -4.06 31.30 -59.81
C SER A 14 -3.83 31.16 -58.30
N CYS A 15 -4.43 32.00 -57.46
CA CYS A 15 -4.41 31.83 -56.00
C CYS A 15 -5.51 30.91 -55.46
N TYR A 16 -6.55 30.61 -56.26
CA TYR A 16 -7.64 29.72 -55.84
C TYR A 16 -7.42 28.24 -56.21
N LEU A 17 -6.49 27.96 -57.13
CA LEU A 17 -6.10 26.59 -57.51
C LEU A 17 -4.85 26.07 -56.78
N LEU A 18 -4.30 26.84 -55.82
CA LEU A 18 -3.27 26.39 -54.87
C LEU A 18 -3.81 26.23 -53.43
N LEU A 19 -5.13 26.39 -53.23
CA LEU A 19 -5.81 26.23 -51.93
C LEU A 19 -6.84 25.07 -51.89
N CYS A 20 -6.95 24.27 -52.95
CA CYS A 20 -7.79 23.07 -52.97
C CYS A 20 -7.10 21.91 -53.70
N ASP A 21 -6.02 21.39 -53.12
CA ASP A 21 -5.56 20.03 -53.38
C ASP A 21 -5.11 19.35 -52.09
N CYS A 22 -5.93 19.46 -51.04
CA CYS A 22 -6.00 18.41 -50.02
C CYS A 22 -7.01 17.37 -50.50
N ASN A 23 -6.52 16.40 -51.27
CA ASN A 23 -7.17 15.11 -51.43
C ASN A 23 -7.45 14.54 -50.02
N PRO A 24 -8.71 14.33 -49.57
CA PRO A 24 -8.98 13.55 -48.37
C PRO A 24 -8.90 12.06 -48.72
N LYS A 25 -7.74 11.66 -49.24
CA LYS A 25 -7.19 10.31 -49.09
C LYS A 25 -5.87 10.41 -48.33
N LEU A 26 -5.80 11.33 -47.36
CA LEU A 26 -5.04 11.01 -46.17
C LEU A 26 -5.90 9.97 -45.44
N SER A 27 -5.59 8.70 -45.73
CA SER A 27 -5.81 7.62 -44.78
C SER A 27 -5.57 8.22 -43.40
N SER A 28 -6.65 8.37 -42.63
CA SER A 28 -6.56 8.47 -41.18
C SER A 28 -5.99 7.12 -40.72
N GLY A 29 -4.72 6.91 -41.00
CA GLY A 29 -3.89 6.11 -40.15
C GLY A 29 -3.93 6.84 -38.83
N MET A 30 -4.88 6.41 -37.97
CA MET A 30 -4.71 6.53 -36.54
C MET A 30 -3.23 6.26 -36.29
N VAL A 31 -2.48 7.30 -35.93
CA VAL A 31 -1.15 7.10 -35.36
C VAL A 31 -1.43 6.25 -34.14
N LYS A 32 -1.21 4.95 -34.28
CA LYS A 32 -1.43 3.97 -33.23
C LYS A 32 -0.54 4.46 -32.10
N SER A 33 -1.15 4.85 -30.99
CA SER A 33 -0.45 5.30 -29.78
C SER A 33 0.79 4.46 -29.59
N GLU A 34 1.98 5.06 -29.70
CA GLU A 34 3.28 4.37 -29.53
C GLU A 34 3.52 3.91 -28.07
N LYS A 35 2.53 4.08 -27.19
CA LYS A 35 2.56 3.63 -25.81
C LYS A 35 2.53 2.11 -25.71
N VAL A 36 3.29 1.60 -24.76
CA VAL A 36 3.28 0.20 -24.33
C VAL A 36 1.97 -0.09 -23.61
N GLU A 37 1.24 -1.12 -24.03
CA GLU A 37 0.04 -1.55 -23.31
C GLU A 37 0.42 -2.59 -22.24
N VAL A 38 0.06 -2.30 -20.99
CA VAL A 38 0.13 -3.26 -19.89
C VAL A 38 -1.28 -3.63 -19.48
N LYS A 39 -1.69 -4.84 -19.82
CA LYS A 39 -2.98 -5.40 -19.44
C LYS A 39 -2.84 -6.17 -18.13
N ILE A 40 -3.73 -5.87 -17.18
CA ILE A 40 -3.68 -6.40 -15.82
C ILE A 40 -5.06 -6.93 -15.48
N ARG A 41 -5.17 -8.26 -15.43
CA ARG A 41 -6.35 -8.92 -14.89
C ARG A 41 -6.12 -9.19 -13.41
N TYR A 42 -7.02 -8.70 -12.57
CA TYR A 42 -6.89 -8.75 -11.12
C TYR A 42 -8.21 -9.14 -10.48
N ARG A 43 -8.11 -9.60 -9.23
CA ARG A 43 -9.25 -9.87 -8.36
C ARG A 43 -9.29 -8.80 -7.28
N THR A 44 -10.45 -8.19 -7.09
CA THR A 44 -10.62 -7.19 -6.03
C THR A 44 -10.31 -7.83 -4.68
N PHE A 45 -9.57 -7.12 -3.83
CA PHE A 45 -9.18 -7.58 -2.49
C PHE A 45 -8.24 -8.79 -2.43
N CYS A 46 -7.68 -9.22 -3.56
CA CYS A 46 -6.59 -10.16 -3.55
C CYS A 46 -5.29 -9.45 -3.12
N ALA A 47 -4.63 -9.92 -2.06
CA ALA A 47 -3.43 -9.31 -1.49
C ALA A 47 -2.35 -8.93 -2.54
N ALA A 48 -2.00 -9.85 -3.43
CA ALA A 48 -1.04 -9.59 -4.51
C ALA A 48 -1.55 -8.54 -5.52
N CYS A 49 -2.85 -8.49 -5.77
CA CYS A 49 -3.47 -7.49 -6.65
C CYS A 49 -3.49 -6.11 -6.01
N GLN A 50 -3.83 -6.03 -4.71
CA GLN A 50 -3.79 -4.80 -3.91
C GLN A 50 -2.38 -4.22 -3.89
N TYR A 51 -1.37 -5.05 -3.59
CA TYR A 51 0.03 -4.65 -3.63
C TYR A 51 0.42 -4.11 -5.00
N PHE A 52 0.11 -4.85 -6.07
CA PHE A 52 0.51 -4.46 -7.41
C PHE A 52 -0.17 -3.15 -7.84
N ILE A 53 -1.45 -2.98 -7.57
CA ILE A 53 -2.15 -1.74 -7.90
C ILE A 53 -1.59 -0.57 -7.09
N ALA A 54 -1.56 -0.67 -5.76
CA ALA A 54 -1.20 0.44 -4.89
C ALA A 54 0.30 0.78 -4.88
N SER A 55 1.17 -0.24 -4.96
CA SER A 55 2.62 -0.09 -4.75
C SER A 55 3.44 -0.21 -6.03
N VAL A 56 2.85 -0.64 -7.15
CA VAL A 56 3.54 -0.75 -8.45
C VAL A 56 2.91 0.17 -9.49
N ILE A 57 1.60 0.06 -9.76
CA ILE A 57 0.95 0.88 -10.80
C ILE A 57 0.90 2.36 -10.40
N ILE A 58 0.45 2.67 -9.17
CA ILE A 58 0.30 4.07 -8.72
C ILE A 58 1.61 4.87 -8.84
N PRO A 59 2.78 4.36 -8.37
CA PRO A 59 4.05 5.07 -8.59
C PRO A 59 4.37 5.32 -10.06
N ILE A 60 4.13 4.36 -10.95
CA ILE A 60 4.42 4.51 -12.39
C ILE A 60 3.53 5.58 -13.02
N ILE A 61 2.22 5.57 -12.74
CA ILE A 61 1.31 6.59 -13.30
C ILE A 61 1.51 7.97 -12.67
N LYS A 62 2.19 8.07 -11.52
CA LYS A 62 2.58 9.36 -10.92
C LYS A 62 3.69 10.05 -11.70
N ASP A 63 4.61 9.30 -12.30
CA ASP A 63 5.63 9.85 -13.19
C ASP A 63 5.01 10.21 -14.54
N GLU A 64 5.04 11.50 -14.89
CA GLU A 64 4.43 12.02 -16.11
C GLU A 64 5.04 11.40 -17.37
N ARG A 65 6.35 11.10 -17.35
CA ARG A 65 7.05 10.52 -18.50
C ARG A 65 6.59 9.10 -18.75
N PHE A 66 6.29 8.34 -17.68
CA PHE A 66 5.67 7.04 -17.85
C PHE A 66 4.24 7.17 -18.38
N ARG A 67 3.45 8.16 -17.95
CA ARG A 67 2.11 8.40 -18.53
C ARG A 67 2.15 8.65 -20.04
N ASP A 68 3.23 9.21 -20.56
CA ASP A 68 3.41 9.44 -22.00
C ASP A 68 3.77 8.18 -22.79
N ILE A 69 4.26 7.13 -22.12
CA ILE A 69 4.76 5.92 -22.78
C ILE A 69 4.04 4.63 -22.42
N VAL A 70 3.19 4.61 -21.39
CA VAL A 70 2.43 3.43 -20.96
C VAL A 70 0.93 3.70 -20.93
N THR A 71 0.17 2.69 -21.34
CA THR A 71 -1.28 2.60 -21.12
C THR A 71 -1.56 1.38 -20.27
N PHE A 72 -2.16 1.58 -19.09
CA PHE A 72 -2.61 0.49 -18.23
C PHE A 72 -4.05 0.11 -18.54
N ARG A 73 -4.28 -1.17 -18.90
CA ARG A 73 -5.62 -1.75 -19.09
C ARG A 73 -5.95 -2.68 -17.93
N LEU A 74 -6.62 -2.13 -16.92
CA LEU A 74 -7.05 -2.86 -15.73
C LEU A 74 -8.36 -3.60 -15.99
N LEU A 75 -8.44 -4.85 -15.53
CA LEU A 75 -9.57 -5.77 -15.74
C LEU A 75 -9.96 -6.44 -14.39
N PRO A 76 -10.95 -5.91 -13.66
CA PRO A 76 -11.47 -6.48 -12.41
C PRO A 76 -12.38 -7.66 -12.74
N ILE A 77 -11.79 -8.77 -13.19
CA ILE A 77 -12.51 -9.99 -13.58
C ILE A 77 -11.73 -11.26 -13.20
N GLY A 78 -10.68 -11.13 -12.38
CA GLY A 78 -9.99 -12.29 -11.78
C GLY A 78 -10.92 -12.98 -10.79
N GLY A 79 -10.94 -14.32 -10.78
CA GLY A 79 -11.86 -15.09 -9.93
C GLY A 79 -13.34 -15.04 -10.33
N MET A 80 -13.67 -14.37 -11.45
CA MET A 80 -15.04 -14.15 -11.90
C MET A 80 -15.42 -15.07 -13.07
N ALA A 81 -16.64 -15.63 -13.03
CA ALA A 81 -17.23 -16.42 -14.10
C ALA A 81 -18.70 -16.08 -14.34
N ILE A 82 -19.24 -16.48 -15.49
CA ILE A 82 -20.68 -16.41 -15.77
C ILE A 82 -21.27 -17.81 -15.62
N GLN A 83 -22.20 -17.97 -14.67
CA GLN A 83 -22.98 -19.20 -14.50
C GLN A 83 -24.46 -18.87 -14.64
N LYS A 84 -25.16 -19.59 -15.54
CA LYS A 84 -26.61 -19.39 -15.78
C LYS A 84 -26.99 -17.91 -15.99
N SER A 85 -26.18 -17.18 -16.75
CA SER A 85 -26.33 -15.73 -17.04
C SER A 85 -26.10 -14.77 -15.87
N GLN A 86 -25.69 -15.27 -14.70
CA GLN A 86 -25.30 -14.47 -13.54
C GLN A 86 -23.79 -14.45 -13.35
N ILE A 87 -23.27 -13.36 -12.82
CA ILE A 87 -21.87 -13.24 -12.42
C ILE A 87 -21.71 -14.00 -11.10
N VAL A 88 -20.70 -14.87 -11.04
CA VAL A 88 -20.27 -15.53 -9.81
C VAL A 88 -18.79 -15.20 -9.57
N CYS A 89 -18.43 -14.97 -8.32
CA CYS A 89 -17.07 -14.64 -7.90
C CYS A 89 -16.56 -15.68 -6.90
N GLU A 90 -15.25 -15.90 -6.90
CA GLU A 90 -14.58 -16.95 -6.14
C GLU A 90 -14.79 -16.82 -4.62
N ASP A 91 -14.71 -15.59 -4.10
CA ASP A 91 -14.84 -15.25 -2.68
C ASP A 91 -16.26 -14.74 -2.32
N GLY A 92 -17.23 -14.98 -3.21
CA GLY A 92 -18.64 -14.74 -2.95
C GLY A 92 -19.17 -13.33 -3.31
N PRO A 93 -20.35 -12.95 -2.78
CA PRO A 93 -21.08 -11.76 -3.23
C PRO A 93 -20.35 -10.44 -3.00
N SER A 94 -19.67 -10.27 -1.87
CA SER A 94 -18.94 -9.03 -1.56
C SER A 94 -17.78 -8.81 -2.54
N GLU A 95 -17.10 -9.87 -3.01
CA GLU A 95 -16.10 -9.76 -4.08
C GLU A 95 -16.74 -9.25 -5.37
N CYS A 96 -17.90 -9.80 -5.75
CA CYS A 96 -18.64 -9.34 -6.93
C CYS A 96 -19.06 -7.86 -6.84
N GLU A 97 -19.46 -7.39 -5.67
CA GLU A 97 -19.76 -5.97 -5.44
C GLU A 97 -18.51 -5.11 -5.62
N GLY A 98 -17.35 -5.56 -5.15
CA GLY A 98 -16.07 -4.89 -5.40
C GLY A 98 -15.75 -4.78 -6.88
N HIS A 99 -15.86 -5.88 -7.62
CA HIS A 99 -15.65 -5.84 -9.07
C HIS A 99 -16.59 -4.85 -9.78
N LYS A 100 -17.86 -4.76 -9.34
CA LYS A 100 -18.84 -3.79 -9.88
C LYS A 100 -18.40 -2.34 -9.63
N TRP A 101 -17.96 -2.01 -8.42
CA TRP A 101 -17.44 -0.67 -8.12
C TRP A 101 -16.18 -0.35 -8.93
N HIS A 102 -15.27 -1.31 -9.06
CA HIS A 102 -14.03 -1.12 -9.81
C HIS A 102 -14.30 -0.92 -11.30
N ALA A 103 -15.28 -1.64 -11.87
CA ALA A 103 -15.74 -1.41 -13.23
C ALA A 103 -16.25 0.03 -13.43
N CYS A 104 -16.97 0.58 -12.45
CA CYS A 104 -17.46 1.96 -12.51
C CYS A 104 -16.35 3.01 -12.37
N LEU A 105 -15.37 2.77 -11.51
CA LEU A 105 -14.18 3.64 -11.41
C LEU A 105 -13.37 3.62 -12.71
N LEU A 106 -13.22 2.46 -13.35
CA LEU A 106 -12.50 2.31 -14.61
C LEU A 106 -13.26 2.93 -15.80
N GLU A 107 -14.60 2.95 -15.78
CA GLU A 107 -15.40 3.71 -16.75
C GLU A 107 -15.00 5.20 -16.74
N LYS A 108 -14.77 5.77 -15.55
CA LYS A 108 -14.33 7.16 -15.39
C LYS A 108 -12.86 7.39 -15.72
N ALA A 109 -12.00 6.41 -15.43
CA ALA A 109 -10.58 6.44 -15.73
C ALA A 109 -10.27 6.60 -17.23
N THR A 110 -11.24 6.36 -18.13
CA THR A 110 -11.08 6.64 -19.57
C THR A 110 -10.83 8.11 -19.89
N LYS A 111 -11.34 9.03 -19.05
CA LYS A 111 -11.17 10.48 -19.22
C LYS A 111 -10.02 11.02 -18.38
N GLU A 112 -9.90 10.56 -17.13
CA GLU A 112 -8.91 11.04 -16.16
C GLU A 112 -8.23 9.86 -15.47
N PRO A 113 -7.36 9.11 -16.18
CA PRO A 113 -6.87 7.81 -15.71
C PRO A 113 -6.15 7.90 -14.38
N TYR A 114 -5.34 8.95 -14.17
CA TYR A 114 -4.58 9.12 -12.94
C TYR A 114 -5.48 9.26 -11.71
N ILE A 115 -6.43 10.19 -11.74
CA ILE A 115 -7.30 10.52 -10.59
C ILE A 115 -8.16 9.30 -10.21
N TRP A 116 -8.73 8.62 -11.21
CA TRP A 116 -9.61 7.48 -10.97
C TRP A 116 -8.86 6.21 -10.59
N LEU A 117 -7.62 6.02 -11.06
CA LEU A 117 -6.78 4.92 -10.60
C LEU A 117 -6.31 5.12 -9.15
N GLU A 118 -6.05 6.35 -8.69
CA GLU A 118 -5.77 6.59 -7.26
C GLU A 118 -6.97 6.25 -6.36
N LYS A 119 -8.19 6.55 -6.81
CA LYS A 119 -9.44 6.19 -6.10
C LYS A 119 -9.67 4.68 -6.12
N LEU A 120 -9.40 4.02 -7.23
CA LEU A 120 -9.42 2.56 -7.33
C LEU A 120 -8.38 1.94 -6.40
N ALA A 121 -7.17 2.47 -6.34
CA ALA A 121 -6.15 2.01 -5.40
C ALA A 121 -6.55 2.28 -3.95
N CYS A 122 -7.27 3.37 -3.65
CA CYS A 122 -7.84 3.60 -2.33
C CYS A 122 -8.88 2.53 -1.95
N LEU A 123 -9.74 2.17 -2.91
CA LEU A 123 -10.78 1.16 -2.70
C LEU A 123 -10.19 -0.26 -2.59
N GLU A 124 -9.15 -0.57 -3.37
CA GLU A 124 -8.32 -1.78 -3.18
C GLU A 124 -7.61 -1.77 -1.82
N ALA A 125 -7.03 -0.62 -1.43
CA ALA A 125 -6.19 -0.50 -0.25
C ALA A 125 -7.01 -0.26 1.01
N PHE A 126 -7.73 -1.29 1.48
CA PHE A 126 -8.21 -1.49 2.85
C PHE A 126 -8.49 -0.21 3.69
N LYS A 127 -9.16 0.76 3.08
CA LYS A 127 -9.89 1.84 3.75
C LYS A 127 -11.36 1.48 3.92
N SER A 128 -11.76 0.37 3.32
CA SER A 128 -13.01 -0.28 3.58
C SER A 128 -12.90 -1.09 4.87
N GLY A 129 -13.83 -0.87 5.80
CA GLY A 129 -14.02 -1.76 6.93
C GLY A 129 -14.66 -3.07 6.46
N ASP A 130 -15.71 -3.47 7.17
CA ASP A 130 -16.58 -4.59 6.82
C ASP A 130 -16.88 -4.60 5.30
N LEU A 131 -16.55 -5.69 4.60
CA LEU A 131 -16.88 -5.89 3.18
C LEU A 131 -18.40 -5.94 2.93
N ASN A 132 -19.20 -5.85 3.99
CA ASN A 132 -20.65 -5.70 3.96
C ASN A 132 -21.13 -4.23 4.04
N ASP A 133 -20.25 -3.24 4.25
CA ASP A 133 -20.60 -1.81 4.31
C ASP A 133 -20.00 -0.99 3.14
N TRP A 134 -20.52 -1.22 1.95
CA TRP A 134 -20.05 -0.56 0.72
C TRP A 134 -20.24 0.95 0.70
N ASP A 135 -21.26 1.46 1.37
CA ASP A 135 -21.51 2.90 1.43
C ASP A 135 -20.34 3.61 2.14
N SER A 136 -19.95 3.11 3.32
CA SER A 136 -18.78 3.64 4.04
C SER A 136 -17.47 3.47 3.25
N ASN A 137 -17.31 2.32 2.60
CA ASN A 137 -16.11 1.97 1.84
C ASN A 137 -15.88 2.93 0.65
N ILE A 138 -16.96 3.26 -0.06
CA ILE A 138 -16.90 4.13 -1.23
C ILE A 138 -16.70 5.59 -0.80
N VAL A 139 -17.45 6.09 0.19
CA VAL A 139 -17.29 7.50 0.63
C VAL A 139 -15.92 7.80 1.24
N ALA A 140 -15.17 6.78 1.68
CA ALA A 140 -13.79 6.94 2.14
C ALA A 140 -12.79 7.25 1.01
N CYS A 141 -13.15 6.95 -0.23
CA CYS A 141 -12.26 6.99 -1.39
C CYS A 141 -12.71 7.92 -2.52
N VAL A 142 -13.99 8.30 -2.57
CA VAL A 142 -14.54 9.22 -3.58
C VAL A 142 -15.25 10.40 -2.94
N LEU A 143 -15.28 11.52 -3.66
CA LEU A 143 -15.92 12.74 -3.16
C LEU A 143 -17.44 12.57 -3.18
N PRO A 144 -18.18 13.21 -2.24
CA PRO A 144 -19.65 13.15 -2.22
C PRO A 144 -20.31 13.57 -3.54
N SER A 145 -19.71 14.53 -4.26
CA SER A 145 -20.19 14.99 -5.57
C SER A 145 -20.12 13.94 -6.67
N GLU A 146 -19.29 12.91 -6.51
CA GLU A 146 -19.02 11.86 -7.51
C GLU A 146 -19.85 10.60 -7.24
N LEU A 147 -20.34 10.44 -6.01
CA LEU A 147 -21.08 9.26 -5.56
C LEU A 147 -22.31 8.96 -6.40
N LYS A 148 -23.04 10.01 -6.81
CA LYS A 148 -24.26 9.83 -7.58
C LYS A 148 -23.99 9.10 -8.89
N GLU A 149 -23.01 9.58 -9.65
CA GLU A 149 -22.69 9.02 -10.96
C GLU A 149 -22.12 7.60 -10.87
N LEU A 150 -21.37 7.30 -9.80
CA LEU A 150 -20.85 5.97 -9.52
C LEU A 150 -21.97 5.01 -9.07
N SER A 151 -22.93 5.49 -8.27
CA SER A 151 -24.10 4.72 -7.84
C SER A 151 -25.00 4.35 -9.03
N ASP A 152 -25.26 5.31 -9.93
CA ASP A 152 -26.00 5.06 -11.16
C ASP A 152 -25.29 4.01 -12.04
N CYS A 153 -23.96 4.08 -12.12
CA CYS A 153 -23.17 3.04 -12.79
C CYS A 153 -23.31 1.68 -12.10
N PHE A 154 -23.21 1.64 -10.78
CA PHE A 154 -23.23 0.41 -10.00
C PHE A 154 -24.55 -0.34 -10.19
N GLN A 155 -25.67 0.38 -10.18
CA GLN A 155 -27.01 -0.20 -10.37
C GLN A 155 -27.26 -0.63 -11.82
N ASP A 156 -26.96 0.24 -12.80
CA ASP A 156 -27.51 0.06 -14.16
C ASP A 156 -26.50 -0.48 -15.19
N ARG A 157 -25.19 -0.36 -14.94
CA ARG A 157 -24.16 -0.58 -15.98
C ARG A 157 -23.05 -1.55 -15.61
N SER A 158 -22.67 -1.62 -14.34
CA SER A 158 -21.51 -2.38 -13.85
C SER A 158 -21.48 -3.84 -14.34
N GLU A 159 -22.59 -4.57 -14.24
CA GLU A 159 -22.68 -5.95 -14.73
C GLU A 159 -22.44 -6.08 -16.23
N LYS A 160 -22.97 -5.15 -17.03
CA LYS A 160 -22.80 -5.15 -18.47
C LYS A 160 -21.34 -4.88 -18.84
N ILE A 161 -20.68 -3.98 -18.11
CA ILE A 161 -19.24 -3.70 -18.25
C ILE A 161 -18.43 -4.97 -17.97
N LEU A 162 -18.70 -5.64 -16.85
CA LEU A 162 -18.00 -6.87 -16.43
C LEU A 162 -18.23 -8.04 -17.40
N LYS A 163 -19.48 -8.28 -17.81
CA LYS A 163 -19.83 -9.32 -18.80
C LYS A 163 -19.13 -9.08 -20.14
N LYS A 164 -19.02 -7.82 -20.57
CA LYS A 164 -18.25 -7.45 -21.75
C LYS A 164 -16.76 -7.75 -21.57
N MET A 165 -16.15 -7.34 -20.46
CA MET A 165 -14.74 -7.64 -20.17
C MET A 165 -14.45 -9.15 -20.14
N LEU A 166 -15.36 -9.95 -19.56
CA LEU A 166 -15.26 -11.42 -19.57
C LEU A 166 -15.34 -12.00 -20.98
N SER A 167 -16.26 -11.49 -21.81
CA SER A 167 -16.41 -11.92 -23.21
C SER A 167 -15.18 -11.56 -24.05
N ASP A 168 -14.66 -10.34 -23.88
CA ASP A 168 -13.51 -9.83 -24.62
C ASP A 168 -12.21 -10.61 -24.28
N GLU A 169 -12.16 -11.26 -23.12
CA GLU A 169 -10.97 -11.97 -22.59
C GLU A 169 -11.19 -13.49 -22.45
N ALA A 170 -12.22 -14.05 -23.07
CA ALA A 170 -12.66 -15.45 -22.91
C ALA A 170 -11.66 -16.52 -23.40
N GLY A 171 -10.62 -16.14 -24.16
CA GLY A 171 -9.63 -17.05 -24.74
C GLY A 171 -8.30 -17.17 -23.97
N GLY A 172 -8.11 -16.43 -22.88
CA GLY A 172 -6.84 -16.37 -22.16
C GLY A 172 -6.70 -17.44 -21.05
N ARG A 173 -5.64 -18.25 -21.09
CA ARG A 173 -5.27 -19.11 -19.95
C ARG A 173 -4.70 -18.25 -18.83
N ILE A 174 -5.46 -18.11 -17.74
CA ILE A 174 -5.03 -17.42 -16.53
C ILE A 174 -4.22 -18.41 -15.69
N LEU A 175 -3.05 -17.99 -15.21
CA LEU A 175 -2.16 -18.83 -14.40
C LEU A 175 -2.19 -18.42 -12.91
N TRP A 176 -2.04 -17.12 -12.63
CA TRP A 176 -2.10 -16.53 -11.29
C TRP A 176 -2.58 -15.07 -11.37
N LEU A 177 -2.93 -14.48 -10.23
CA LEU A 177 -3.34 -13.08 -10.11
C LEU A 177 -2.34 -12.27 -9.26
N PRO A 178 -2.07 -10.99 -9.58
CA PRO A 178 -2.51 -10.31 -10.80
C PRO A 178 -1.85 -10.93 -12.04
N HIS A 179 -2.66 -11.15 -13.08
CA HIS A 179 -2.21 -11.67 -14.36
C HIS A 179 -1.81 -10.48 -15.23
N ILE A 180 -0.51 -10.30 -15.42
CA ILE A 180 0.06 -9.10 -16.05
C ILE A 180 0.65 -9.48 -17.39
N THR A 181 0.20 -8.84 -18.45
CA THR A 181 0.77 -9.01 -19.78
C THR A 181 1.20 -7.67 -20.36
N LEU A 182 2.40 -7.62 -20.90
CA LEU A 182 2.94 -6.49 -21.64
C LEU A 182 3.01 -6.88 -23.11
N ASP A 183 2.24 -6.21 -23.97
CA ASP A 183 2.10 -6.55 -25.40
C ASP A 183 1.85 -8.06 -25.65
N GLY A 184 1.05 -8.69 -24.79
CA GLY A 184 0.73 -10.12 -24.85
C GLY A 184 1.77 -11.08 -24.24
N ARG A 185 2.95 -10.58 -23.83
CA ARG A 185 3.93 -11.36 -23.08
C ARG A 185 3.60 -11.34 -21.59
N LEU A 186 3.49 -12.51 -20.98
CA LEU A 186 3.29 -12.66 -19.55
C LEU A 186 4.49 -12.14 -18.74
N LEU A 187 4.22 -11.35 -17.70
CA LEU A 187 5.20 -10.90 -16.73
C LEU A 187 5.05 -11.64 -15.40
N GLY A 188 6.17 -11.86 -14.71
CA GLY A 188 6.23 -12.58 -13.45
C GLY A 188 6.09 -14.09 -13.59
N ASN A 189 6.00 -14.79 -12.47
CA ASN A 189 5.75 -16.22 -12.41
C ASN A 189 4.91 -16.57 -11.17
N ALA A 190 4.51 -17.84 -11.03
CA ALA A 190 3.69 -18.31 -9.92
C ALA A 190 4.33 -18.14 -8.53
N THR A 191 5.65 -17.92 -8.45
CA THR A 191 6.40 -17.81 -7.19
C THR A 191 7.01 -16.43 -6.96
N MET A 192 6.89 -15.50 -7.91
CA MET A 192 7.50 -14.17 -7.84
C MET A 192 6.57 -13.10 -8.42
N ALA A 193 6.18 -12.15 -7.56
CA ALA A 193 5.44 -10.96 -7.95
C ALA A 193 6.28 -10.03 -8.82
N VAL A 194 5.61 -9.28 -9.70
CA VAL A 194 6.26 -8.22 -10.49
C VAL A 194 6.37 -6.97 -9.63
N GLY A 195 7.59 -6.63 -9.21
CA GLY A 195 7.88 -5.41 -8.46
C GLY A 195 7.99 -4.16 -9.34
N LEU A 196 8.03 -3.00 -8.70
CA LEU A 196 8.11 -1.68 -9.36
C LEU A 196 9.27 -1.58 -10.35
N LEU A 197 10.50 -1.82 -9.89
CA LEU A 197 11.70 -1.73 -10.73
C LEU A 197 11.66 -2.70 -11.92
N ALA A 198 11.14 -3.92 -11.70
CA ALA A 198 11.03 -4.92 -12.75
C ALA A 198 10.04 -4.49 -13.83
N LEU A 199 8.90 -3.89 -13.45
CA LEU A 199 7.94 -3.37 -14.42
C LEU A 199 8.47 -2.14 -15.16
N GLU A 200 9.13 -1.22 -14.46
CA GLU A 200 9.79 -0.06 -15.08
C GLU A 200 10.82 -0.50 -16.13
N GLU A 201 11.66 -1.47 -15.80
CA GLU A 201 12.64 -2.02 -16.74
C GLU A 201 11.96 -2.61 -17.99
N GLU A 202 10.90 -3.40 -17.80
CA GLU A 202 10.18 -4.02 -18.92
C GLU A 202 9.46 -2.99 -19.79
N LEU A 203 8.89 -1.94 -19.19
CA LEU A 203 8.32 -0.79 -19.91
C LEU A 203 9.38 -0.04 -20.73
N CYS A 204 10.52 0.27 -20.11
CA CYS A 204 11.66 0.92 -20.75
C CYS A 204 12.21 0.11 -21.92
N ARG A 205 12.24 -1.23 -21.78
CA ARG A 205 12.68 -2.15 -22.83
C ARG A 205 11.67 -2.23 -23.99
N ALA A 206 10.40 -2.27 -23.65
CA ALA A 206 9.30 -2.41 -24.60
C ALA A 206 9.04 -1.13 -25.41
N TYR A 207 9.22 0.05 -24.81
CA TYR A 207 8.91 1.31 -25.50
C TYR A 207 9.85 1.56 -26.68
N LYS A 208 9.26 1.59 -27.88
CA LYS A 208 9.93 1.87 -29.17
C LYS A 208 9.49 3.19 -29.81
N GLY A 209 8.66 3.98 -29.12
CA GLY A 209 8.23 5.27 -29.61
C GLY A 209 9.31 6.35 -29.53
N ASP A 210 8.89 7.59 -29.78
CA ASP A 210 9.77 8.76 -29.81
C ASP A 210 10.63 8.90 -28.53
N ILE A 211 11.94 9.00 -28.75
CA ILE A 211 12.97 9.12 -27.72
C ILE A 211 12.73 10.30 -26.75
N ARG A 212 12.04 11.35 -27.19
CA ARG A 212 11.72 12.52 -26.36
C ARG A 212 10.82 12.19 -25.16
N PHE A 213 10.04 11.11 -25.24
CA PHE A 213 9.19 10.65 -24.14
C PHE A 213 9.85 9.55 -23.30
N TYR A 214 11.10 9.17 -23.60
CA TYR A 214 11.79 8.10 -22.87
C TYR A 214 12.10 8.52 -21.42
N PRO A 215 11.59 7.81 -20.40
CA PRO A 215 11.84 8.19 -19.00
C PRO A 215 13.34 8.10 -18.64
N ASN A 216 13.89 9.11 -17.95
CA ASN A 216 15.31 9.08 -17.55
C ASN A 216 15.62 7.90 -16.61
N THR A 217 14.64 7.42 -15.86
CA THR A 217 14.75 6.20 -15.03
C THR A 217 15.26 5.02 -15.86
N CYS A 218 14.89 4.95 -17.14
CA CYS A 218 15.32 3.90 -18.05
C CYS A 218 16.83 3.84 -18.28
N ASN A 219 17.55 4.97 -18.13
CA ASN A 219 19.00 5.02 -18.32
C ASN A 219 19.79 4.31 -17.20
N HIS A 220 19.14 4.02 -16.08
CA HIS A 220 19.75 3.30 -14.96
C HIS A 220 19.78 1.78 -15.19
N PHE A 221 19.00 1.26 -16.15
CA PHE A 221 18.98 -0.17 -16.44
C PHE A 221 20.14 -0.55 -17.39
N PRO A 222 20.98 -1.54 -17.01
CA PRO A 222 22.08 -2.00 -17.85
C PRO A 222 21.60 -2.41 -19.25
N GLY A 223 22.25 -1.87 -20.29
CA GLY A 223 21.90 -2.17 -21.69
C GLY A 223 20.71 -1.40 -22.26
N LEU A 224 20.05 -0.53 -21.46
CA LEU A 224 18.97 0.36 -21.92
C LEU A 224 19.36 1.84 -21.92
N SER A 225 20.55 2.18 -21.43
CA SER A 225 21.09 3.54 -21.52
C SER A 225 21.23 3.99 -22.97
N ARG A 226 20.52 5.06 -23.34
CA ARG A 226 20.59 5.65 -24.68
C ARG A 226 21.44 6.91 -24.59
N ASN A 227 22.57 6.93 -25.30
CA ASN A 227 23.42 8.13 -25.44
C ASN A 227 22.56 9.26 -26.02
N THR A 228 22.10 10.18 -25.18
CA THR A 228 21.56 11.45 -25.63
C THR A 228 22.72 12.24 -26.22
N GLY A 229 22.69 12.44 -27.53
CA GLY A 229 23.63 13.29 -28.24
C GLY A 229 23.42 14.75 -27.85
N ASP A 230 23.95 15.15 -26.71
CA ASP A 230 24.35 16.53 -26.49
C ASP A 230 25.78 16.69 -27.03
N PRO A 231 26.09 17.74 -27.82
CA PRO A 231 27.44 17.95 -28.32
C PRO A 231 28.33 18.41 -27.15
N VAL A 232 28.99 17.45 -26.50
CA VAL A 232 30.12 17.75 -25.61
C VAL A 232 31.35 17.96 -26.49
N ASP A 233 31.62 19.24 -26.74
CA ASP A 233 32.96 19.72 -27.01
C ASP A 233 33.88 19.27 -25.86
N LYS A 234 34.81 18.35 -26.13
CA LYS A 234 36.25 18.65 -26.15
C LYS A 234 37.09 17.39 -26.28
N THR A 235 38.00 17.50 -27.24
CA THR A 235 39.27 16.81 -27.32
C THR A 235 40.03 16.82 -25.98
N GLY A 236 40.50 15.66 -25.55
CA GLY A 236 41.44 15.49 -24.43
C GLY A 236 41.85 14.02 -24.31
N PRO A 237 43.15 13.69 -24.23
CA PRO A 237 43.64 12.37 -24.59
C PRO A 237 43.39 11.32 -23.51
N ALA A 238 43.22 10.08 -23.98
CA ALA A 238 43.16 8.89 -23.16
C ALA A 238 44.33 8.81 -22.17
N SER A 239 44.04 8.54 -20.90
CA SER A 239 45.01 7.87 -20.03
C SER A 239 44.34 6.96 -19.00
N ASN A 240 44.73 5.69 -19.11
CA ASN A 240 44.95 4.69 -18.07
C ASN A 240 43.82 4.33 -17.09
N GLN A 241 43.16 3.22 -17.45
CA GLN A 241 42.76 2.19 -16.50
C GLN A 241 43.94 1.80 -15.61
N ASN A 242 43.94 2.26 -14.36
CA ASN A 242 44.44 1.59 -13.14
C ASN A 242 44.75 2.62 -12.08
N ARG A 243 43.74 3.00 -11.30
CA ARG A 243 43.95 3.46 -9.92
C ARG A 243 42.69 3.27 -9.08
N LEU A 244 42.41 2.01 -8.73
CA LEU A 244 41.70 1.72 -7.47
C LEU A 244 42.61 2.19 -6.33
N ARG A 245 42.31 3.36 -5.77
CA ARG A 245 42.83 3.78 -4.46
C ARG A 245 41.70 4.38 -3.65
N ASN A 246 41.30 3.65 -2.63
CA ASN A 246 40.56 4.05 -1.43
C ASN A 246 40.35 5.57 -1.27
N GLY A 247 39.16 6.04 -1.63
CA GLY A 247 38.59 7.25 -1.08
C GLY A 247 37.41 6.85 -0.20
N HIS A 248 37.51 7.05 1.11
CA HIS A 248 36.35 7.04 1.99
C HIS A 248 35.50 8.28 1.63
N ASP A 249 34.54 8.14 0.72
CA ASP A 249 33.53 9.18 0.49
C ASP A 249 32.78 9.41 1.81
N ARG A 250 32.95 10.61 2.38
CA ARG A 250 32.40 10.98 3.67
C ARG A 250 31.00 11.53 3.43
N PHE A 251 29.98 10.67 3.43
CA PHE A 251 28.58 11.08 3.27
C PHE A 251 28.18 12.10 4.36
N TYR A 252 27.62 13.25 3.95
CA TYR A 252 27.04 14.22 4.87
C TYR A 252 25.71 13.67 5.39
N LYS A 253 25.58 13.57 6.72
CA LYS A 253 24.47 12.91 7.41
C LYS A 253 23.56 13.97 8.04
N GLN A 254 22.26 13.92 7.76
CA GLN A 254 21.25 14.77 8.38
C GLN A 254 20.46 13.97 9.42
N ASP A 255 20.19 14.56 10.58
CA ASP A 255 19.38 13.98 11.66
C ASP A 255 17.91 14.37 11.48
N MET A 256 17.05 13.41 11.16
CA MET A 256 15.62 13.65 10.99
C MET A 256 14.83 12.91 12.07
N LYS A 257 14.11 13.65 12.90
CA LYS A 257 13.22 13.10 13.93
C LYS A 257 11.77 13.35 13.55
N VAL A 258 10.98 12.29 13.57
CA VAL A 258 9.56 12.32 13.26
C VAL A 258 8.80 11.90 14.50
N TYR A 259 8.13 12.85 15.14
CA TYR A 259 7.23 12.60 16.26
C TYR A 259 5.82 12.50 15.71
N TRP A 260 5.16 11.38 15.93
CA TRP A 260 3.89 11.10 15.29
C TRP A 260 2.99 10.23 16.15
N ARG A 261 1.70 10.23 15.81
CA ARG A 261 0.66 9.52 16.53
C ARG A 261 0.07 8.46 15.61
N ALA A 262 0.01 7.21 16.09
CA ALA A 262 -0.70 6.16 15.38
C ALA A 262 -2.13 6.57 15.05
N PHE A 263 -2.62 6.19 13.87
CA PHE A 263 -4.01 6.38 13.42
C PHE A 263 -4.46 7.84 13.24
N CYS A 264 -3.61 8.81 13.57
CA CYS A 264 -3.83 10.20 13.20
C CYS A 264 -3.76 10.35 11.67
N PRO A 265 -4.79 10.89 10.99
CA PRO A 265 -4.81 10.97 9.52
C PRO A 265 -3.57 11.64 8.91
N ALA A 266 -3.14 12.78 9.45
CA ALA A 266 -1.96 13.48 8.95
C ALA A 266 -0.66 12.68 9.21
N SER A 267 -0.53 12.05 10.39
CA SER A 267 0.64 11.22 10.73
C SER A 267 0.71 9.97 9.88
N ARG A 268 -0.42 9.28 9.71
CA ARG A 268 -0.56 8.13 8.82
C ARG A 268 -0.09 8.50 7.42
N ILE A 269 -0.62 9.58 6.85
CA ILE A 269 -0.26 10.01 5.49
C ILE A 269 1.22 10.33 5.36
N PHE A 270 1.81 10.98 6.36
CA PHE A 270 3.24 11.21 6.36
C PHE A 270 4.04 9.90 6.37
N MET A 271 3.70 8.97 7.26
CA MET A 271 4.43 7.71 7.41
C MET A 271 4.21 6.73 6.25
N VAL A 272 3.02 6.70 5.64
CA VAL A 272 2.66 5.69 4.61
C VAL A 272 2.71 6.23 3.18
N LYS A 273 2.77 7.56 2.99
CA LYS A 273 2.86 8.18 1.65
C LYS A 273 4.07 9.08 1.49
N VAL A 274 4.26 10.05 2.39
CA VAL A 274 5.32 11.08 2.22
C VAL A 274 6.70 10.47 2.42
N LEU A 275 6.93 9.79 3.54
CA LEU A 275 8.22 9.22 3.89
C LEU A 275 8.66 8.09 2.92
N PRO A 276 7.79 7.12 2.54
CA PRO A 276 8.14 6.15 1.51
C PRO A 276 8.47 6.80 0.17
N ARG A 277 7.74 7.86 -0.23
CA ARG A 277 8.04 8.60 -1.47
C ARG A 277 9.41 9.26 -1.43
N LEU A 278 9.83 9.80 -0.27
CA LEU A 278 11.19 10.33 -0.10
C LEU A 278 12.23 9.23 -0.22
N LEU A 279 12.01 8.10 0.46
CA LEU A 279 12.94 6.96 0.46
C LEU A 279 12.97 6.20 -0.88
N ASN A 280 12.06 6.45 -1.82
CA ASN A 280 12.15 5.87 -3.17
C ASN A 280 13.28 6.50 -4.00
N ASP A 281 13.79 7.68 -3.63
CA ASP A 281 14.99 8.25 -4.25
C ASP A 281 16.24 7.63 -3.62
N ILE A 282 17.07 6.96 -4.43
CA ILE A 282 18.27 6.26 -3.96
C ILE A 282 19.30 7.21 -3.30
N GLY A 283 19.35 8.49 -3.71
CA GLY A 283 20.17 9.49 -3.04
C GLY A 283 19.66 9.79 -1.65
N PHE A 284 18.35 9.76 -1.47
CA PHE A 284 17.73 9.92 -0.16
C PHE A 284 17.91 8.68 0.71
N VAL A 285 17.89 7.46 0.14
CA VAL A 285 18.26 6.23 0.84
C VAL A 285 19.67 6.34 1.43
N LEU A 286 20.64 6.85 0.68
CA LEU A 286 22.03 7.02 1.15
C LEU A 286 22.20 8.10 2.22
N ILE A 287 21.33 9.11 2.26
CA ILE A 287 21.33 10.19 3.27
C ILE A 287 20.51 9.76 4.52
N ALA A 288 19.39 9.09 4.33
CA ALA A 288 18.36 8.84 5.35
C ALA A 288 18.43 7.45 6.00
N GLN A 289 19.05 6.44 5.37
CA GLN A 289 19.09 5.05 5.91
C GLN A 289 19.69 4.92 7.31
N SER A 290 20.38 5.94 7.81
CA SER A 290 21.04 5.89 9.11
C SER A 290 20.42 6.82 10.18
N TYR A 291 19.45 7.69 9.85
CA TYR A 291 19.11 8.82 10.74
C TYR A 291 17.64 9.29 10.79
N CYS A 292 16.70 8.60 10.14
CA CYS A 292 15.28 8.89 10.39
C CYS A 292 14.80 8.22 11.69
N SER A 293 14.80 8.97 12.79
CA SER A 293 14.25 8.50 14.07
C SER A 293 12.73 8.64 14.08
N SER A 294 12.03 7.52 13.89
CA SER A 294 10.58 7.41 14.05
C SER A 294 10.21 7.32 15.54
N ILE A 295 9.29 8.16 15.99
CA ILE A 295 8.89 8.28 17.41
C ILE A 295 7.35 8.16 17.51
N PRO A 296 6.82 6.91 17.51
CA PRO A 296 5.39 6.59 17.40
C PRO A 296 4.72 6.48 18.77
N GLY A 297 4.49 7.62 19.43
CA GLY A 297 3.84 7.63 20.75
C GLY A 297 3.35 8.99 21.18
N ALA A 298 3.28 9.94 20.25
CA ALA A 298 2.76 11.25 20.56
C ALA A 298 1.25 11.18 20.82
N GLY A 299 0.76 11.90 21.83
CA GLY A 299 -0.63 11.82 22.28
C GLY A 299 -0.86 10.82 23.43
N THR A 300 0.18 10.12 23.86
CA THR A 300 0.13 9.20 25.01
C THR A 300 0.60 9.88 26.27
N SER A 301 -0.10 9.64 27.37
CA SER A 301 0.36 9.99 28.72
C SER A 301 0.30 8.79 29.65
N VAL A 302 0.84 8.96 30.86
CA VAL A 302 0.77 7.96 31.92
C VAL A 302 -0.21 8.45 33.00
N SER A 303 -1.13 7.60 33.43
CA SER A 303 -2.07 7.86 34.51
C SER A 303 -1.35 7.80 35.88
N PRO A 304 -1.97 8.30 36.97
CA PRO A 304 -1.43 8.15 38.32
C PRO A 304 -1.21 6.69 38.74
N SER A 305 -1.96 5.73 38.19
CA SER A 305 -1.77 4.30 38.45
C SER A 305 -0.61 3.68 37.65
N GLY A 306 0.03 4.46 36.78
CA GLY A 306 1.15 4.04 35.96
C GLY A 306 0.76 3.39 34.63
N LYS A 307 -0.52 3.44 34.25
CA LYS A 307 -1.03 2.91 32.96
C LYS A 307 -1.03 3.97 31.86
N PHE A 308 -1.07 3.54 30.60
CA PHE A 308 -1.11 4.46 29.47
C PHE A 308 -2.52 5.00 29.24
N ILE A 309 -2.61 6.26 28.80
CA ILE A 309 -3.84 6.90 28.33
C ILE A 309 -3.53 7.56 26.99
N CYS A 310 -4.10 7.04 25.91
CA CYS A 310 -3.94 7.54 24.55
C CYS A 310 -5.12 8.39 24.11
N GLU A 311 -4.89 9.26 23.12
CA GLU A 311 -5.94 10.17 22.64
C GLU A 311 -6.98 9.42 21.81
N GLY A 312 -6.56 8.46 21.00
CA GLY A 312 -7.41 7.54 20.25
C GLY A 312 -7.90 6.31 21.01
N GLY A 313 -7.71 6.25 22.34
CA GLY A 313 -8.12 5.10 23.16
C GLY A 313 -7.17 3.89 23.08
N ASP A 314 -7.67 2.71 23.45
CA ASP A 314 -6.85 1.52 23.65
C ASP A 314 -6.15 1.02 22.38
N GLU A 315 -6.83 1.11 21.22
CA GLU A 315 -6.24 0.73 19.94
C GLU A 315 -5.02 1.58 19.61
N GLU A 316 -5.08 2.90 19.85
CA GLU A 316 -3.95 3.80 19.62
C GLU A 316 -2.77 3.46 20.54
N CYS A 317 -3.04 3.16 21.82
CA CYS A 317 -2.01 2.73 22.78
C CYS A 317 -1.35 1.41 22.37
N ASN A 318 -2.15 0.45 21.94
CA ASN A 318 -1.69 -0.83 21.45
C ASN A 318 -0.82 -0.66 20.20
N ALA A 319 -1.26 0.16 19.25
CA ALA A 319 -0.48 0.50 18.06
C ALA A 319 0.85 1.18 18.40
N HIS A 320 0.89 2.15 19.32
CA HIS A 320 2.16 2.76 19.76
C HIS A 320 3.13 1.73 20.31
N LYS A 321 2.65 0.74 21.08
CA LYS A 321 3.48 -0.35 21.61
C LYS A 321 4.04 -1.23 20.48
N TRP A 322 3.23 -1.59 19.48
CA TRP A 322 3.69 -2.32 18.30
C TRP A 322 4.70 -1.54 17.48
N LEU A 323 4.40 -0.29 17.14
CA LEU A 323 5.26 0.58 16.36
C LEU A 323 6.59 0.85 17.07
N SER A 324 6.57 0.98 18.40
CA SER A 324 7.80 1.07 19.22
C SER A 324 8.69 -0.16 19.07
N CYS A 325 8.09 -1.35 18.99
CA CYS A 325 8.82 -2.60 18.76
C CYS A 325 9.28 -2.78 17.33
N ILE A 326 8.49 -2.37 16.34
CA ILE A 326 8.90 -2.30 14.94
C ILE A 326 10.15 -1.43 14.80
N ASN A 327 10.17 -0.26 15.44
CA ASN A 327 11.35 0.62 15.43
C ASN A 327 12.59 0.02 16.10
N LEU A 328 12.40 -0.85 17.11
CA LEU A 328 13.51 -1.48 17.81
C LEU A 328 14.06 -2.68 17.06
N GLU A 329 13.19 -3.60 16.64
CA GLU A 329 13.58 -4.92 16.14
C GLU A 329 13.86 -4.90 14.63
N ILE A 330 13.29 -3.94 13.88
CA ILE A 330 13.41 -3.86 12.41
C ILE A 330 14.27 -2.66 12.01
N GLN A 331 15.53 -2.96 11.67
CA GLN A 331 16.54 -1.95 11.32
C GLN A 331 16.51 -1.55 9.83
N ASN A 332 15.99 -2.42 8.95
CA ASN A 332 15.83 -2.08 7.54
C ASN A 332 14.64 -1.13 7.38
N VAL A 333 14.90 0.11 6.98
CA VAL A 333 13.87 1.17 6.90
C VAL A 333 12.73 0.82 5.93
N THR A 334 12.99 0.14 4.82
CA THR A 334 11.95 -0.26 3.86
C THR A 334 11.03 -1.33 4.47
N VAL A 335 11.62 -2.34 5.12
CA VAL A 335 10.85 -3.38 5.82
C VAL A 335 10.08 -2.76 7.00
N GLN A 336 10.72 -1.87 7.75
CA GLN A 336 10.12 -1.15 8.87
C GLN A 336 8.87 -0.38 8.40
N LEU A 337 8.96 0.35 7.28
CA LEU A 337 7.84 1.11 6.73
C LEU A 337 6.70 0.24 6.20
N ASN A 338 6.99 -0.95 5.68
CA ASN A 338 5.95 -1.91 5.31
C ASN A 338 5.12 -2.32 6.54
N HIS A 339 5.79 -2.63 7.65
CA HIS A 339 5.09 -2.98 8.89
C HIS A 339 4.39 -1.79 9.54
N ILE A 340 4.99 -0.60 9.53
CA ILE A 340 4.34 0.64 9.97
C ILE A 340 3.07 0.89 9.14
N SER A 341 3.16 0.76 7.82
CA SER A 341 2.04 0.92 6.90
C SER A 341 0.94 -0.09 7.19
N CYS A 342 1.27 -1.36 7.45
CA CYS A 342 0.29 -2.35 7.85
C CYS A 342 -0.42 -1.92 9.14
N VAL A 343 0.32 -1.67 10.22
CA VAL A 343 -0.27 -1.27 11.51
C VAL A 343 -1.20 -0.07 11.32
N GLU A 344 -0.74 0.97 10.61
CA GLU A 344 -1.50 2.21 10.37
C GLU A 344 -2.74 2.05 9.46
N ASN A 345 -2.75 1.06 8.56
CA ASN A 345 -3.87 0.82 7.66
C ASN A 345 -4.89 -0.17 8.24
N TYR A 346 -4.47 -1.06 9.14
CA TYR A 346 -5.29 -2.11 9.73
C TYR A 346 -5.42 -1.91 11.24
N HIS A 347 -6.34 -1.05 11.69
CA HIS A 347 -6.52 -0.72 13.11
C HIS A 347 -6.66 -1.98 14.01
N HIS A 348 -7.41 -2.99 13.53
CA HIS A 348 -7.62 -4.26 14.24
C HIS A 348 -6.42 -5.23 14.19
N SER A 349 -5.42 -4.99 13.34
CA SER A 349 -4.20 -5.84 13.28
C SER A 349 -3.48 -5.91 14.61
N THR A 350 -3.67 -4.91 15.47
CA THR A 350 -3.00 -4.80 16.77
C THR A 350 -3.66 -5.66 17.86
N HIS A 351 -4.87 -6.17 17.65
CA HIS A 351 -5.68 -6.78 18.73
C HIS A 351 -5.18 -8.16 19.18
N SER A 352 -4.56 -8.91 18.27
CA SER A 352 -3.98 -10.21 18.58
C SER A 352 -2.74 -10.46 17.75
N TRP A 353 -1.92 -11.42 18.20
CA TRP A 353 -0.78 -11.86 17.43
C TRP A 353 -1.18 -12.47 16.09
N ASP A 354 -2.19 -13.34 16.09
CA ASP A 354 -2.61 -14.05 14.89
C ASP A 354 -3.12 -13.06 13.83
N THR A 355 -3.85 -12.02 14.25
CA THR A 355 -4.29 -10.95 13.37
C THR A 355 -3.11 -10.12 12.85
N MET A 356 -2.12 -9.80 13.69
CA MET A 356 -0.91 -9.07 13.28
C MET A 356 -0.09 -9.88 12.26
N ALA A 357 0.17 -11.15 12.55
CA ALA A 357 0.95 -12.03 11.69
C ALA A 357 0.26 -12.28 10.35
N ALA A 358 -1.07 -12.49 10.35
CA ALA A 358 -1.86 -12.70 9.14
C ALA A 358 -1.94 -11.42 8.28
N ASN A 359 -2.26 -10.28 8.88
CA ASN A 359 -2.52 -9.05 8.13
C ASN A 359 -1.24 -8.30 7.72
N CYS A 360 -0.14 -8.47 8.46
CA CYS A 360 1.12 -7.79 8.19
C CYS A 360 2.20 -8.68 7.60
N GLU A 361 1.84 -9.90 7.18
CA GLU A 361 2.71 -10.87 6.49
C GLU A 361 4.09 -11.00 7.16
N LEU A 362 4.10 -11.15 8.49
CA LEU A 362 5.34 -11.21 9.24
C LEU A 362 6.07 -12.53 8.94
N ASP A 363 7.32 -12.44 8.48
CA ASP A 363 8.16 -13.63 8.41
C ASP A 363 8.35 -14.22 9.83
N PRO A 364 8.50 -15.55 9.99
CA PRO A 364 8.51 -16.18 11.30
C PRO A 364 9.53 -15.58 12.29
N LYS A 365 10.71 -15.17 11.78
CA LYS A 365 11.80 -14.67 12.61
C LYS A 365 11.53 -13.25 13.09
N SER A 366 11.15 -12.36 12.18
CA SER A 366 10.74 -11.00 12.56
C SER A 366 9.51 -11.04 13.45
N GLY A 367 8.62 -12.00 13.19
CA GLY A 367 7.41 -12.16 13.98
C GLY A 367 7.69 -12.51 15.44
N GLU A 368 8.51 -13.54 15.69
CA GLU A 368 8.92 -13.91 17.05
C GLU A 368 9.61 -12.75 17.78
N ALA A 369 10.52 -12.04 17.09
CA ALA A 369 11.22 -10.90 17.67
C ALA A 369 10.26 -9.77 18.07
N LEU A 370 9.33 -9.41 17.18
CA LEU A 370 8.31 -8.38 17.43
C LEU A 370 7.39 -8.79 18.58
N GLN A 371 6.92 -10.02 18.61
CA GLN A 371 6.02 -10.52 19.65
C GLN A 371 6.70 -10.57 21.02
N LYS A 372 7.95 -11.00 21.07
CA LYS A 372 8.78 -10.98 22.27
C LYS A 372 9.02 -9.54 22.73
N CYS A 373 9.36 -8.64 21.82
CA CYS A 373 9.51 -7.22 22.14
C CYS A 373 8.20 -6.65 22.70
N TYR A 374 7.08 -6.94 22.05
CA TYR A 374 5.77 -6.45 22.47
C TYR A 374 5.48 -6.88 23.91
N SER A 375 5.77 -8.13 24.23
CA SER A 375 5.44 -8.68 25.55
C SER A 375 6.41 -8.27 26.67
N THR A 376 7.66 -7.92 26.34
CA THR A 376 8.72 -7.72 27.34
C THR A 376 9.28 -6.30 27.42
N LYS A 377 9.24 -5.53 26.31
CA LYS A 377 9.92 -4.24 26.19
C LYS A 377 8.98 -3.08 25.86
N SER A 378 7.87 -3.33 25.17
CA SER A 378 7.01 -2.28 24.59
C SER A 378 6.57 -1.19 25.58
N SER A 379 6.17 -1.56 26.80
CA SER A 379 5.78 -0.58 27.81
C SER A 379 6.94 0.32 28.25
N ALA A 380 8.15 -0.23 28.40
CA ALA A 380 9.33 0.57 28.72
C ALA A 380 9.73 1.47 27.54
N LEU A 381 9.63 0.97 26.30
CA LEU A 381 9.87 1.74 25.09
C LEU A 381 8.89 2.92 24.97
N LEU A 382 7.60 2.67 25.18
CA LEU A 382 6.58 3.71 25.10
C LEU A 382 6.78 4.78 26.17
N LYS A 383 7.15 4.41 27.41
CA LYS A 383 7.54 5.39 28.46
C LYS A 383 8.69 6.30 28.01
N LYS A 384 9.74 5.71 27.44
CA LYS A 384 10.88 6.47 26.89
C LYS A 384 10.48 7.37 25.72
N ILE A 385 9.51 6.97 24.91
CA ILE A 385 8.97 7.81 23.84
C ILE A 385 8.16 8.98 24.41
N ILE A 386 7.34 8.75 25.42
CA ILE A 386 6.58 9.80 26.11
C ILE A 386 7.55 10.86 26.66
N GLU A 387 8.64 10.45 27.32
CA GLU A 387 9.69 11.36 27.80
C GLU A 387 10.28 12.20 26.67
N GLN A 388 10.56 11.61 25.51
CA GLN A 388 11.07 12.34 24.34
C GLN A 388 10.05 13.34 23.77
N VAL A 389 8.77 12.97 23.74
CA VAL A 389 7.69 13.84 23.26
C VAL A 389 7.49 15.02 24.23
N GLU A 390 7.56 14.79 25.54
CA GLU A 390 7.42 15.82 26.59
C GLU A 390 8.54 16.86 26.59
N VAL A 391 9.75 16.49 26.14
CA VAL A 391 10.85 17.45 25.94
C VAL A 391 10.54 18.39 24.79
N VAL A 392 9.95 17.89 23.70
CA VAL A 392 9.74 18.64 22.46
C VAL A 392 8.43 19.43 22.45
N LYS A 393 7.41 18.96 23.20
CA LYS A 393 6.06 19.56 23.27
C LYS A 393 5.50 19.96 21.91
N PRO A 394 5.41 19.00 20.97
CA PRO A 394 4.97 19.27 19.60
C PRO A 394 3.57 19.88 19.57
N ALA A 395 3.40 20.98 18.83
CA ALA A 395 2.14 21.71 18.74
C ALA A 395 1.11 21.09 17.78
N TRP A 396 1.52 20.09 16.99
CA TRP A 396 0.68 19.33 16.05
C TRP A 396 1.36 18.00 15.70
N MET A 397 0.66 17.12 14.96
CA MET A 397 1.21 15.88 14.44
C MET A 397 0.92 15.69 12.94
N PRO A 398 1.86 15.11 12.17
CA PRO A 398 3.21 14.74 12.56
C PRO A 398 4.10 15.98 12.76
N TYR A 399 5.05 15.88 13.68
CA TYR A 399 6.00 16.93 13.98
C TYR A 399 7.40 16.47 13.57
N VAL A 400 7.98 17.16 12.58
CA VAL A 400 9.26 16.78 11.98
C VAL A 400 10.32 17.80 12.33
N VAL A 401 11.48 17.30 12.75
CA VAL A 401 12.67 18.09 13.05
C VAL A 401 13.83 17.56 12.22
N LEU A 402 14.42 18.41 11.40
CA LEU A 402 15.57 18.12 10.54
C LEU A 402 16.76 18.97 10.98
N ASP A 403 17.85 18.34 11.45
CA ASP A 403 19.04 19.02 11.98
C ASP A 403 18.71 20.11 13.03
N GLY A 404 17.70 19.85 13.87
CA GLY A 404 17.19 20.78 14.87
C GLY A 404 16.22 21.85 14.34
N LYS A 405 16.06 21.96 13.01
CA LYS A 405 15.05 22.84 12.38
C LYS A 405 13.71 22.13 12.32
N LYS A 406 12.68 22.76 12.87
CA LYS A 406 11.29 22.33 12.76
C LYS A 406 10.76 22.54 11.34
N ILE A 407 10.09 21.52 10.80
CA ILE A 407 9.53 21.52 9.45
C ILE A 407 7.99 21.50 9.50
N GLY A 408 7.35 22.25 8.60
CA GLY A 408 5.88 22.35 8.48
C GLY A 408 5.23 23.28 9.50
N ASP A 409 3.89 23.33 9.46
CA ASP A 409 3.07 24.14 10.35
C ASP A 409 1.77 23.44 10.81
N SER A 410 1.00 24.12 11.68
CA SER A 410 -0.25 23.61 12.25
C SER A 410 -1.45 23.65 11.30
N GLU A 411 -1.32 24.26 10.12
CA GLU A 411 -2.37 24.31 9.10
C GLU A 411 -2.20 23.21 8.05
N LEU A 412 -0.96 23.00 7.57
CA LEU A 412 -0.65 22.15 6.42
C LEU A 412 0.14 20.88 6.75
N ALA A 413 0.53 20.69 8.02
CA ALA A 413 1.43 19.61 8.42
C ALA A 413 2.77 19.67 7.66
N VAL A 414 3.38 18.52 7.43
CA VAL A 414 4.59 18.37 6.61
C VAL A 414 4.22 17.68 5.31
N THR A 415 4.22 18.43 4.22
CA THR A 415 3.97 17.90 2.87
C THR A 415 5.26 17.38 2.23
N TYR A 416 5.13 16.61 1.14
CA TYR A 416 6.27 16.09 0.39
C TYR A 416 7.16 17.22 -0.15
N GLU A 417 6.56 18.30 -0.65
CA GLU A 417 7.29 19.41 -1.25
C GLU A 417 8.13 20.15 -0.21
N VAL A 418 7.51 20.45 0.94
CA VAL A 418 8.15 21.17 2.03
C VAL A 418 9.34 20.38 2.56
N ILE A 419 9.15 19.10 2.89
CA ILE A 419 10.23 18.29 3.46
C ILE A 419 11.33 18.00 2.44
N LEU A 420 11.00 17.79 1.17
CA LEU A 420 11.99 17.60 0.11
C LEU A 420 12.87 18.84 -0.02
N LYS A 421 12.24 20.01 -0.17
CA LYS A 421 12.96 21.29 -0.26
C LYS A 421 13.88 21.50 0.94
N GLU A 422 13.37 21.28 2.14
CA GLU A 422 14.12 21.48 3.38
C GLU A 422 15.33 20.55 3.50
N ILE A 423 15.20 19.31 3.02
CA ILE A 423 16.30 18.34 2.99
C ILE A 423 17.36 18.74 1.97
N CYS A 424 16.93 19.17 0.78
CA CYS A 424 17.83 19.66 -0.25
C CYS A 424 18.59 20.93 0.20
N ASP A 425 17.89 21.88 0.82
CA ASP A 425 18.48 23.11 1.35
C ASP A 425 19.45 22.84 2.51
N ALA A 426 19.13 21.86 3.36
CA ALA A 426 19.97 21.47 4.49
C ALA A 426 21.20 20.63 4.09
N TYR A 427 21.27 20.15 2.85
CA TYR A 427 22.35 19.25 2.42
C TYR A 427 23.65 20.02 2.17
N LYS A 428 24.69 19.70 2.94
CA LYS A 428 26.02 20.33 2.84
C LYS A 428 27.10 19.40 2.29
N GLY A 429 26.72 18.22 1.80
CA GLY A 429 27.64 17.27 1.18
C GLY A 429 27.99 17.66 -0.25
N GLU A 430 28.80 16.81 -0.90
CA GLU A 430 29.17 17.03 -2.30
C GLU A 430 27.94 16.96 -3.22
N THR A 431 27.84 17.90 -4.17
CA THR A 431 26.71 18.00 -5.12
C THR A 431 26.53 16.74 -5.95
N LYS A 432 27.61 15.99 -6.24
CA LYS A 432 27.56 14.70 -6.95
C LYS A 432 26.72 13.62 -6.22
N ASN A 433 26.55 13.80 -4.91
CA ASN A 433 25.80 12.90 -4.01
C ASN A 433 24.44 13.48 -3.61
N LEU A 434 24.04 14.61 -4.20
CA LEU A 434 22.74 15.21 -3.96
C LEU A 434 21.65 14.34 -4.63
N PRO A 435 20.54 14.01 -3.95
CA PRO A 435 19.47 13.21 -4.52
C PRO A 435 18.92 13.83 -5.80
N ALA A 436 18.49 13.01 -6.76
CA ALA A 436 17.91 13.50 -8.01
C ALA A 436 16.66 14.34 -7.76
N ALA A 437 15.92 14.05 -6.68
CA ALA A 437 14.77 14.82 -6.23
C ALA A 437 15.10 16.28 -5.84
N CYS A 438 16.38 16.61 -5.60
CA CYS A 438 16.83 17.98 -5.32
C CYS A 438 17.17 18.79 -6.57
N ASN A 439 16.94 18.26 -7.78
CA ASN A 439 17.13 19.01 -9.02
C ASN A 439 16.16 20.21 -9.07
N GLU A 440 16.70 21.41 -9.31
CA GLU A 440 15.94 22.68 -9.35
C GLU A 440 14.75 22.63 -10.31
N GLN A 441 14.87 21.92 -11.43
CA GLN A 441 13.79 21.79 -12.42
C GLN A 441 12.59 21.03 -11.82
N LEU A 442 12.85 19.94 -11.08
CA LEU A 442 11.80 19.15 -10.43
C LEU A 442 11.13 19.94 -9.31
N LEU A 443 11.89 20.72 -8.53
CA LEU A 443 11.36 21.60 -7.50
C LEU A 443 10.48 22.72 -8.07
N GLN A 444 10.76 23.19 -9.29
CA GLN A 444 9.94 24.18 -9.99
C GLN A 444 8.65 23.59 -10.57
N ASP A 445 8.68 22.34 -11.03
CA ASP A 445 7.51 21.67 -11.61
C ASP A 445 6.56 21.17 -10.52
N ILE A 446 7.08 20.79 -9.35
CA ILE A 446 6.29 20.53 -8.13
C ILE A 446 5.45 21.75 -7.74
N LYS A 447 6.03 22.96 -7.72
CA LYS A 447 5.31 24.22 -7.40
C LYS A 447 4.15 24.55 -8.35
N LYS A 448 4.10 23.94 -9.54
CA LYS A 448 3.05 24.17 -10.55
C LYS A 448 1.89 23.18 -10.43
N SER A 449 2.04 22.11 -9.64
CA SER A 449 1.02 21.09 -9.46
C SER A 449 0.01 21.51 -8.39
N PRO A 450 -1.31 21.45 -8.65
CA PRO A 450 -2.31 21.72 -7.62
C PRO A 450 -2.28 20.58 -6.59
N GLU A 451 -1.80 20.88 -5.38
CA GLU A 451 -1.78 19.92 -4.27
C GLU A 451 -3.21 19.49 -3.91
N THR A 452 -3.43 18.20 -3.64
CA THR A 452 -4.68 17.73 -3.02
C THR A 452 -4.89 18.49 -1.70
N ALA A 453 -6.12 18.88 -1.38
CA ALA A 453 -6.43 19.67 -0.19
C ALA A 453 -5.69 19.15 1.07
N PRO A 454 -4.99 20.04 1.80
CA PRO A 454 -4.10 19.66 2.89
C PRO A 454 -4.87 18.97 4.02
N ILE A 455 -4.33 17.86 4.51
CA ILE A 455 -4.93 17.13 5.63
C ILE A 455 -4.54 17.85 6.91
N LYS A 456 -5.54 18.36 7.64
CA LYS A 456 -5.32 19.09 8.87
C LYS A 456 -4.49 18.28 9.86
N PRO A 457 -3.42 18.87 10.44
CA PRO A 457 -2.64 18.22 11.48
C PRO A 457 -3.48 17.79 12.67
N CYS A 458 -3.11 16.68 13.31
CA CYS A 458 -3.77 16.30 14.55
C CYS A 458 -3.29 17.18 15.71
N LYS A 459 -4.24 17.58 16.56
CA LYS A 459 -3.90 18.33 17.78
C LYS A 459 -3.12 17.44 18.76
N PRO A 460 -2.12 18.00 19.46
CA PRO A 460 -1.47 17.32 20.57
C PRO A 460 -2.44 17.16 21.75
N LYS A 461 -2.12 16.27 22.67
CA LYS A 461 -2.90 16.09 23.90
C LYS A 461 -2.81 17.35 24.77
N ASN A 462 -3.94 17.80 25.30
CA ASN A 462 -3.97 18.86 26.30
C ASN A 462 -3.47 18.29 27.64
N VAL A 463 -2.30 18.76 28.09
CA VAL A 463 -1.63 18.35 29.35
C VAL A 463 -2.52 18.56 30.59
N TYR A 464 -3.55 19.39 30.48
CA TYR A 464 -4.49 19.72 31.57
C TYR A 464 -5.88 19.08 31.44
N SER A 465 -6.12 18.23 30.44
CA SER A 465 -7.36 17.45 30.39
C SER A 465 -7.24 16.26 31.34
N VAL A 466 -7.89 16.35 32.51
CA VAL A 466 -8.21 15.18 33.32
C VAL A 466 -9.21 14.37 32.50
N ASN A 467 -8.71 13.52 31.61
CA ASN A 467 -9.55 12.79 30.68
C ASN A 467 -10.20 11.59 31.40
N THR A 468 -11.51 11.48 31.25
CA THR A 468 -12.37 10.35 31.62
C THR A 468 -12.22 9.15 30.66
N LYS A 469 -11.04 8.98 30.04
CA LYS A 469 -10.75 7.86 29.12
C LYS A 469 -10.22 6.69 29.93
N ASP A 470 -10.59 5.48 29.51
CA ASP A 470 -10.21 4.25 30.20
C ASP A 470 -8.68 4.06 30.19
N GLU A 471 -8.16 3.49 31.28
CA GLU A 471 -6.74 3.17 31.37
C GLU A 471 -6.42 1.94 30.52
N TYR A 472 -5.44 2.09 29.63
CA TYR A 472 -5.06 1.05 28.69
C TYR A 472 -4.72 -0.28 29.37
N THR A 473 -5.25 -1.36 28.81
CA THR A 473 -4.93 -2.73 29.19
C THR A 473 -4.55 -3.52 27.94
N ASP A 474 -3.48 -4.32 28.03
CA ASP A 474 -3.10 -5.20 26.92
C ASP A 474 -4.25 -6.17 26.57
N PRO A 475 -4.54 -6.39 25.27
CA PRO A 475 -5.51 -7.40 24.87
C PRO A 475 -5.15 -8.80 25.40
N PRO A 476 -6.13 -9.66 25.69
CA PRO A 476 -5.92 -10.90 26.45
C PRO A 476 -4.91 -11.86 25.83
N ASP A 477 -4.72 -11.83 24.50
CA ASP A 477 -3.85 -12.74 23.75
C ASP A 477 -2.45 -12.17 23.44
N ILE A 478 -2.13 -10.95 23.88
CA ILE A 478 -0.82 -10.32 23.68
C ILE A 478 -0.32 -9.66 24.98
N GLY A 479 1.00 -9.57 25.18
CA GLY A 479 1.58 -8.98 26.40
C GLY A 479 2.14 -10.02 27.39
N PRO A 480 2.33 -9.68 28.68
CA PRO A 480 2.97 -10.58 29.65
C PRO A 480 2.30 -11.95 29.79
N ARG A 481 0.97 -12.03 29.57
CA ARG A 481 0.19 -13.28 29.58
C ARG A 481 0.57 -14.21 28.44
N TYR A 482 0.88 -13.67 27.26
CA TYR A 482 1.35 -14.45 26.11
C TYR A 482 2.66 -15.17 26.42
N VAL A 483 3.62 -14.48 27.05
CA VAL A 483 4.92 -15.08 27.43
C VAL A 483 4.72 -16.24 28.40
N VAL A 484 3.84 -16.08 29.38
CA VAL A 484 3.51 -17.17 30.31
C VAL A 484 2.90 -18.36 29.55
N LYS A 485 1.95 -18.11 28.64
CA LYS A 485 1.34 -19.16 27.79
C LYS A 485 2.40 -19.89 26.96
N GLN A 486 3.33 -19.18 26.32
CA GLN A 486 4.39 -19.83 25.53
C GLN A 486 5.37 -20.62 26.37
N ILE A 487 5.81 -20.08 27.52
CA ILE A 487 6.69 -20.83 28.42
C ILE A 487 6.04 -22.15 28.84
N VAL A 488 4.73 -22.12 29.13
CA VAL A 488 3.97 -23.34 29.48
C VAL A 488 3.89 -24.32 28.31
N LEU A 489 3.67 -23.84 27.08
CA LEU A 489 3.63 -24.68 25.88
C LEU A 489 5.00 -25.29 25.55
N ASP A 490 6.05 -24.47 25.55
CA ASP A 490 7.44 -24.91 25.30
C ASP A 490 7.89 -25.95 26.35
N GLU A 491 7.51 -25.75 27.61
CA GLU A 491 7.82 -26.69 28.69
C GLU A 491 7.03 -27.99 28.51
N ALA A 492 5.74 -27.91 28.15
CA ALA A 492 4.92 -29.08 27.84
C ALA A 492 5.49 -29.88 26.65
N ASP A 493 5.95 -29.22 25.59
CA ASP A 493 6.54 -29.87 24.41
C ASP A 493 7.90 -30.51 24.73
N LYS A 494 8.73 -29.86 25.56
CA LYS A 494 10.00 -30.44 26.05
C LYS A 494 9.80 -31.68 26.92
N HIS A 495 8.74 -31.71 27.73
CA HIS A 495 8.39 -32.87 28.55
C HIS A 495 7.64 -33.95 27.76
N ALA A 496 6.94 -33.60 26.68
CA ALA A 496 6.30 -34.56 25.77
C ALA A 496 7.31 -35.28 24.86
N ALA A 497 8.45 -34.66 24.55
CA ALA A 497 9.51 -35.24 23.72
C ALA A 497 10.43 -36.23 24.47
N ARG A 498 10.32 -36.34 25.79
CA ARG A 498 10.97 -37.40 26.57
C ARG A 498 9.95 -38.49 26.81
N ASP A 499 10.23 -39.71 26.33
CA ASP A 499 9.54 -40.94 26.74
C ASP A 499 9.70 -41.10 28.27
N PHE A 500 8.85 -40.41 29.02
CA PHE A 500 8.67 -40.68 30.44
C PHE A 500 7.57 -41.73 30.54
N GLY A 501 8.03 -42.96 30.67
CA GLY A 501 7.21 -44.12 30.93
C GLY A 501 6.27 -43.90 32.11
N ARG A 502 5.06 -44.42 31.96
CA ARG A 502 4.48 -45.44 32.83
C ARG A 502 5.32 -45.67 34.11
N ASP A 503 5.10 -44.86 35.14
CA ASP A 503 4.84 -45.25 36.53
C ASP A 503 4.88 -44.04 37.48
N SER A 504 3.88 -44.00 38.37
CA SER A 504 3.75 -43.18 39.58
C SER A 504 3.51 -41.66 39.46
N LEU A 505 2.22 -41.28 39.42
CA LEU A 505 1.73 -40.12 40.19
C LEU A 505 0.81 -40.64 41.31
N PRO A 506 0.99 -40.19 42.56
CA PRO A 506 0.02 -40.45 43.62
C PRO A 506 -1.28 -39.73 43.28
N SER A 507 -2.36 -40.49 43.29
CA SER A 507 -3.72 -39.98 43.32
C SER A 507 -3.90 -39.15 44.59
N GLU A 508 -4.05 -37.82 44.48
CA GLU A 508 -4.97 -36.99 45.26
C GLU A 508 -5.08 -35.59 44.63
N LEU A 509 -6.30 -35.06 44.58
CA LEU A 509 -6.75 -33.72 44.12
C LEU A 509 -6.96 -33.49 42.61
N PHE A 510 -8.00 -34.12 42.05
CA PHE A 510 -8.91 -33.44 41.12
C PHE A 510 -10.36 -33.66 41.58
N PRO A 511 -11.21 -32.62 41.62
CA PRO A 511 -12.59 -32.74 42.08
C PRO A 511 -13.40 -33.52 41.04
N THR A 512 -14.08 -34.54 41.52
CA THR A 512 -15.00 -35.40 40.78
C THR A 512 -16.23 -34.61 40.33
N ALA A 513 -16.36 -34.38 39.03
CA ALA A 513 -17.64 -34.08 38.41
C ALA A 513 -17.73 -34.73 37.02
N ASN A 514 -18.80 -35.51 36.84
CA ASN A 514 -19.42 -35.88 35.55
C ASN A 514 -18.99 -37.17 34.82
N LEU A 515 -18.56 -38.24 35.51
CA LEU A 515 -18.63 -39.58 34.90
C LEU A 515 -20.03 -40.22 35.06
N HIS A 516 -20.75 -39.92 36.14
CA HIS A 516 -22.11 -40.40 36.36
C HIS A 516 -23.13 -39.82 35.37
N LEU A 517 -22.93 -38.59 34.90
CA LEU A 517 -23.83 -37.95 33.94
C LEU A 517 -23.72 -38.58 32.54
N VAL A 518 -22.51 -38.96 32.13
CA VAL A 518 -22.25 -39.61 30.84
C VAL A 518 -22.82 -41.04 30.82
N LEU A 519 -22.67 -41.78 31.92
CA LEU A 519 -23.28 -43.11 32.07
C LEU A 519 -24.81 -43.06 32.12
N LEU A 520 -25.40 -42.05 32.77
CA LEU A 520 -26.86 -41.88 32.79
C LEU A 520 -27.41 -41.53 31.40
N CYS A 521 -26.72 -40.70 30.62
CA CYS A 521 -27.11 -40.40 29.24
C CYS A 521 -27.00 -41.62 28.32
N ALA A 522 -25.95 -42.44 28.45
CA ALA A 522 -25.78 -43.65 27.65
C ALA A 522 -26.85 -44.71 27.95
N VAL A 523 -27.21 -44.88 29.22
CA VAL A 523 -28.29 -45.80 29.64
C VAL A 523 -29.66 -45.30 29.15
N PHE A 524 -29.92 -43.98 29.19
CA PHE A 524 -31.18 -43.42 28.71
C PHE A 524 -31.36 -43.60 27.20
N VAL A 525 -30.30 -43.38 26.40
CA VAL A 525 -30.32 -43.61 24.94
C VAL A 525 -30.53 -45.09 24.61
N ALA A 526 -29.89 -46.00 25.34
CA ALA A 526 -30.10 -47.44 25.17
C ALA A 526 -31.55 -47.86 25.53
N PHE A 527 -32.13 -47.26 26.56
CA PHE A 527 -33.51 -47.53 26.97
C PHE A 527 -34.54 -47.00 25.94
N CYS A 528 -34.31 -45.81 25.38
CA CYS A 528 -35.12 -45.25 24.31
C CYS A 528 -35.03 -46.08 23.02
N ALA A 529 -33.84 -46.57 22.66
CA ALA A 529 -33.66 -47.44 21.50
C ALA A 529 -34.34 -48.81 21.68
N ALA A 530 -34.25 -49.41 22.87
CA ALA A 530 -34.92 -50.67 23.19
C ALA A 530 -36.46 -50.52 23.23
N TRP A 531 -36.97 -49.39 23.75
CA TRP A 531 -38.41 -49.08 23.74
C TRP A 531 -38.94 -48.87 22.31
N TYR A 532 -38.19 -48.16 21.46
CA TYR A 532 -38.53 -47.94 20.05
C TYR A 532 -38.54 -49.26 19.23
N LEU A 533 -37.60 -50.17 19.48
CA LEU A 533 -37.59 -51.48 18.84
C LEU A 533 -38.73 -52.40 19.34
N ARG A 534 -39.12 -52.27 20.61
CA ARG A 534 -40.21 -53.05 21.21
C ARG A 534 -41.60 -52.55 20.80
N SER A 535 -41.76 -51.25 20.53
CA SER A 535 -43.02 -50.68 20.03
C SER A 535 -43.28 -51.03 18.56
N ARG A 536 -42.22 -51.24 17.75
CA ARG A 536 -42.33 -51.67 16.35
C ARG A 536 -42.81 -53.12 16.17
N ASN A 537 -42.47 -54.01 17.10
CA ASN A 537 -42.92 -55.43 17.05
C ASN A 537 -44.37 -55.65 17.50
N LYS A 538 -45.06 -54.64 18.05
CA LYS A 538 -46.49 -54.72 18.40
C LYS A 538 -47.43 -54.22 17.30
N ALA A 539 -46.92 -53.72 16.18
CA ALA A 539 -47.73 -53.19 15.07
C ALA A 539 -48.05 -54.22 13.96
N HIS A 540 -47.70 -55.51 14.14
CA HIS A 540 -47.96 -56.57 13.15
C HIS A 540 -48.98 -57.64 13.60
N HIS A 541 -49.74 -57.37 14.66
CA HIS A 541 -50.92 -58.15 15.01
C HIS A 541 -52.09 -57.20 15.33
N PHE A 542 -52.68 -56.64 14.28
CA PHE A 542 -54.11 -56.38 14.17
C PHE A 542 -54.48 -56.27 12.69
#